data_AF-A0A2G9C7P3-F1
#
_entry.id   AF-A0A2G9C7P3-F1
#
_cell.length_a   1.000
_cell.length_b   1.000
_cell.length_c   1.000
_cell.angle_alpha   90.00
_cell.angle_beta   90.00
_cell.angle_gamma   90.00
#
_symmetry.space_group_name_H-M   'P 1'
#
loop_
_entity.id
_entity.type
_entity.pdbx_description
1 polymer ?
#
loop_
_entity_poly.entity_id
_entity_poly.type
_entity_poly.pdbx_seq_one_letter_code
_entity_poly.pdbx_strand_id
1 'polypeptide(L)'
;MSNPFDLAPLIGQPQALCRGEVTEVDDEGRLRVRLPGGDLLRCELLQPDAPGAACSGGDAVLVWQDGAGGGIVLGRIGRQLAQAQPVADPKAFADRPETLVLEARGDIVLRNGQSRLRLGADGDVEIVCASFATRSRRLLRLLAPMIKMN
;
A
#
# COMPACT_ATOMS: atom_id res chain seq x y z
N MET A 1 -31.62 -9.44 46.16
CA MET A 1 -32.82 -9.54 45.32
C MET A 1 -32.49 -8.95 43.97
N SER A 2 -32.25 -9.79 42.97
CA SER A 2 -31.93 -9.43 41.59
C SER A 2 -33.21 -8.95 40.89
N ASN A 3 -33.17 -7.78 40.27
CA ASN A 3 -34.33 -7.21 39.58
C ASN A 3 -34.58 -8.02 38.28
N PRO A 4 -35.75 -8.65 38.09
CA PRO A 4 -36.04 -9.47 36.91
C PRO A 4 -36.16 -8.66 35.59
N PHE A 5 -36.08 -7.33 35.67
CA PHE A 5 -36.08 -6.40 34.54
C PHE A 5 -34.76 -5.63 34.41
N ASP A 6 -33.64 -6.20 34.87
CA ASP A 6 -32.34 -5.66 34.50
C ASP A 6 -32.10 -5.96 33.01
N LEU A 7 -32.58 -5.05 32.16
CA LEU A 7 -32.46 -5.07 30.70
C LEU A 7 -31.09 -4.54 30.25
N ALA A 8 -30.19 -4.16 31.17
CA ALA A 8 -28.84 -3.72 30.83
C ALA A 8 -28.04 -4.71 29.95
N PRO A 9 -28.16 -6.05 30.08
CA PRO A 9 -27.50 -6.98 29.17
C PRO A 9 -28.24 -7.17 27.83
N LEU A 10 -29.45 -6.63 27.65
CA LEU A 10 -30.24 -6.69 26.40
C LEU A 10 -30.03 -5.46 25.50
N ILE A 11 -29.43 -4.39 26.03
CA ILE A 11 -28.92 -3.29 25.21
C ILE A 11 -27.53 -3.74 24.76
N GLY A 12 -27.44 -4.32 23.56
CA GLY A 12 -26.14 -4.64 22.95
C GLY A 12 -25.19 -3.45 23.07
N GLN A 13 -23.89 -3.71 23.27
CA GLN A 13 -22.93 -2.61 23.43
C GLN A 13 -23.07 -1.67 22.22
N PRO A 14 -23.14 -0.35 22.46
CA PRO A 14 -23.43 0.60 21.40
C PRO A 14 -22.38 0.48 20.29
N GLN A 15 -22.84 0.22 19.07
CA GLN A 15 -21.97 0.27 17.90
C GLN A 15 -21.40 1.69 17.80
N ALA A 16 -20.08 1.79 17.78
CA ALA A 16 -19.38 3.06 17.86
C ALA A 16 -18.25 3.11 16.85
N LEU A 17 -18.03 4.29 16.29
CA LEU A 17 -16.87 4.58 15.46
C LEU A 17 -15.86 5.35 16.29
N CYS A 18 -14.63 4.85 16.37
CA CYS A 18 -13.59 5.45 17.19
C CYS A 18 -12.21 5.33 16.55
N ARG A 19 -11.27 6.14 17.04
CA ARG A 19 -9.87 6.05 16.70
C ARG A 19 -9.19 5.00 17.59
N GLY A 20 -8.24 4.24 17.05
CA GLY A 20 -7.37 3.36 17.82
C GLY A 20 -5.95 3.35 17.29
N GLU A 21 -5.09 2.61 17.98
CA GLU A 21 -3.70 2.36 17.59
C GLU A 21 -3.44 0.85 17.53
N VAL A 22 -2.92 0.36 16.40
CA VAL A 22 -2.54 -1.04 16.27
C VAL A 22 -1.35 -1.30 17.18
N THR A 23 -1.47 -2.28 18.05
CA THR A 23 -0.39 -2.71 18.95
C THR A 23 0.43 -3.82 18.30
N GLU A 24 -0.26 -4.82 17.74
CA GLU A 24 0.35 -5.95 17.04
C GLU A 24 -0.65 -6.63 16.10
N VAL A 25 -0.12 -7.49 15.24
CA VAL A 25 -0.87 -8.42 14.39
C VAL A 25 -0.60 -9.82 14.90
N ASP A 26 -1.64 -10.58 15.21
CA ASP A 26 -1.49 -11.96 15.68
C ASP A 26 -1.19 -12.94 14.52
N ASP A 27 -0.84 -14.18 14.88
CA ASP A 27 -0.49 -15.24 13.91
C ASP A 27 -1.64 -15.62 12.97
N GLU A 28 -2.87 -15.21 13.29
CA GLU A 28 -4.08 -15.43 12.49
C GLU A 28 -4.40 -14.22 11.60
N GLY A 29 -3.53 -13.20 11.59
CA GLY A 29 -3.68 -11.99 10.78
C GLY A 29 -4.69 -10.98 11.34
N ARG A 30 -5.13 -11.13 12.59
CA ARG A 30 -6.04 -10.18 13.25
C ARG A 30 -5.25 -9.10 13.98
N LEU A 31 -5.82 -7.90 14.03
CA LEU A 31 -5.20 -6.73 14.64
C LEU A 31 -5.60 -6.62 16.12
N ARG A 32 -4.63 -6.37 17.01
CA ARG A 32 -4.93 -5.90 18.37
C ARG A 32 -4.83 -4.39 18.39
N VAL A 33 -5.94 -3.72 18.70
CA VAL A 33 -6.05 -2.26 18.65
C VAL A 33 -6.30 -1.70 20.04
N ARG A 34 -5.47 -0.74 20.47
CA ARG A 34 -5.69 0.03 21.69
C ARG A 34 -6.64 1.19 21.41
N LEU A 35 -7.73 1.25 22.15
CA LEU A 35 -8.72 2.33 22.10
C LEU A 35 -8.28 3.51 22.99
N PRO A 36 -8.89 4.71 22.85
CA PRO A 36 -8.49 5.90 23.61
C PRO A 36 -8.69 5.75 25.13
N GLY A 37 -9.56 4.83 25.56
CA GLY A 37 -9.77 4.47 26.96
C GLY A 37 -8.74 3.49 27.55
N GLY A 38 -7.81 2.99 26.73
CA GLY A 38 -6.80 2.00 27.12
C GLY A 38 -7.21 0.55 26.85
N ASP A 39 -8.48 0.30 26.56
CA ASP A 39 -8.98 -1.03 26.22
C ASP A 39 -8.31 -1.60 24.96
N LEU A 40 -8.01 -2.90 24.98
CA LEU A 40 -7.51 -3.64 23.85
C LEU A 40 -8.65 -4.38 23.16
N LEU A 41 -8.86 -4.08 21.90
CA LEU A 41 -9.89 -4.68 21.07
C LEU A 41 -9.24 -5.57 20.00
N ARG A 42 -9.81 -6.75 19.78
CA ARG A 42 -9.42 -7.62 18.68
C ARG A 42 -10.23 -7.24 17.45
N CYS A 43 -9.55 -6.92 16.37
CA CYS A 43 -10.16 -6.40 15.16
C CYS A 43 -9.77 -7.19 13.92
N GLU A 44 -10.73 -7.32 13.01
CA GLU A 44 -10.46 -7.67 11.61
C GLU A 44 -10.08 -6.42 10.81
N LEU A 45 -9.44 -6.61 9.66
CA LEU A 45 -9.11 -5.52 8.75
C LEU A 45 -10.02 -5.56 7.52
N LEU A 46 -10.71 -4.45 7.25
CA LEU A 46 -11.41 -4.27 5.98
C LEU A 46 -10.40 -4.27 4.84
N GLN A 47 -10.41 -5.33 4.03
CA GLN A 47 -9.56 -5.46 2.84
C GLN A 47 -10.36 -5.09 1.58
N PRO A 48 -9.96 -4.05 0.83
CA PRO A 48 -10.52 -3.79 -0.50
C PRO A 48 -10.03 -4.83 -1.52
N ASP A 49 -10.74 -4.98 -2.65
CA ASP A 49 -10.41 -5.94 -3.73
C ASP A 49 -9.02 -5.73 -4.37
N ALA A 50 -8.44 -4.53 -4.23
CA ALA A 50 -7.06 -4.25 -4.62
C ALA A 50 -6.14 -4.38 -3.40
N PRO A 51 -4.93 -4.96 -3.53
CA PRO A 51 -4.01 -5.12 -2.40
C PRO A 51 -3.69 -3.76 -1.77
N GLY A 52 -4.21 -3.54 -0.56
CA GLY A 52 -4.03 -2.34 0.23
C GLY A 52 -2.75 -2.38 1.06
N ALA A 53 -2.40 -1.24 1.67
CA ALA A 53 -1.29 -1.19 2.62
C ALA A 53 -1.64 -1.99 3.88
N ALA A 54 -0.75 -2.90 4.29
CA ALA A 54 -0.89 -3.61 5.56
C ALA A 54 -0.85 -2.63 6.74
N CYS A 55 -1.56 -2.97 7.82
CA CYS A 55 -1.41 -2.30 9.11
C CYS A 55 -0.27 -2.96 9.89
N SER A 56 0.46 -2.14 10.64
CA SER A 56 1.58 -2.54 11.48
C SER A 56 1.47 -1.89 12.87
N GLY A 57 2.21 -2.40 13.85
CA GLY A 57 2.26 -1.82 15.19
C GLY A 57 2.62 -0.32 15.15
N GLY A 58 1.88 0.48 15.92
CA GLY A 58 1.97 1.95 15.96
C GLY A 58 1.07 2.68 14.96
N ASP A 59 0.41 1.97 14.04
CA ASP A 59 -0.48 2.62 13.09
C ASP A 59 -1.77 3.14 13.76
N ALA A 60 -2.06 4.42 13.55
CA ALA A 60 -3.35 4.98 13.90
C ALA A 60 -4.43 4.46 12.93
N VAL A 61 -5.55 3.99 13.46
CA VAL A 61 -6.62 3.34 12.69
C VAL A 61 -8.00 3.86 13.08
N LEU A 62 -8.94 3.75 12.15
CA LEU A 62 -10.37 3.96 12.39
C LEU A 62 -11.04 2.61 12.62
N VAL A 63 -11.71 2.46 13.75
CA VAL A 63 -12.33 1.21 14.20
C VAL A 63 -13.82 1.39 14.33
N TRP A 64 -14.58 0.49 13.72
CA TRP A 64 -15.98 0.28 14.02
C TRP A 64 -16.11 -0.86 15.04
N GLN A 65 -16.70 -0.57 16.20
CA GLN A 65 -16.99 -1.55 17.24
C GLN A 65 -18.32 -2.22 16.93
N ASP A 66 -18.34 -3.55 16.86
CA ASP A 66 -19.51 -4.33 16.44
C ASP A 66 -20.56 -4.51 17.55
N GLY A 67 -20.22 -4.15 18.79
CA GLY A 67 -21.08 -4.29 19.97
C GLY A 67 -21.10 -5.71 20.58
N ALA A 68 -20.32 -6.64 20.03
CA ALA A 68 -20.16 -8.03 20.47
C ALA A 68 -18.79 -8.29 21.12
N GLY A 69 -18.03 -7.23 21.41
CA GLY A 69 -16.67 -7.32 21.97
C GLY A 69 -15.55 -7.40 20.92
N GLY A 70 -15.89 -7.20 19.64
CA GLY A 70 -14.94 -7.14 18.52
C GLY A 70 -14.98 -5.81 17.79
N GLY A 71 -14.19 -5.72 16.71
CA GLY A 71 -14.21 -4.55 15.84
C GLY A 71 -13.68 -4.81 14.44
N ILE A 72 -13.92 -3.86 13.56
CA ILE A 72 -13.39 -3.85 12.20
C ILE A 72 -12.57 -2.58 12.02
N VAL A 73 -11.31 -2.73 11.66
CA VAL A 73 -10.48 -1.63 11.19
C VAL A 73 -10.92 -1.28 9.78
N LEU A 74 -11.50 -0.11 9.61
CA LEU A 74 -11.97 0.39 8.31
C LEU A 74 -10.83 0.97 7.47
N GLY A 75 -9.73 1.35 8.11
CA GLY A 75 -8.55 1.87 7.44
C GLY A 75 -7.58 2.57 8.39
N ARG A 76 -6.39 2.88 7.86
CA ARG A 76 -5.36 3.66 8.55
C ARG A 76 -5.70 5.14 8.48
N ILE A 77 -5.55 5.84 9.61
CA ILE A 77 -5.68 7.29 9.70
C ILE A 77 -4.33 7.89 9.37
N GLY A 78 -4.16 8.25 8.10
CA GLY A 78 -3.02 9.02 7.64
C GLY A 78 -3.09 10.49 8.08
N ARG A 79 -1.93 11.14 8.17
CA ARG A 79 -1.88 12.61 8.14
C ARG A 79 -1.95 13.05 6.69
N GLN A 80 -2.70 14.11 6.40
CA GLN A 80 -2.57 14.77 5.11
C GLN A 80 -1.15 15.34 5.03
N LEU A 81 -0.33 14.74 4.17
CA LEU A 81 1.02 15.24 3.91
C LEU A 81 0.89 16.53 3.10
N ALA A 82 1.51 17.60 3.58
CA ALA A 82 1.49 18.90 2.90
C ALA A 82 2.20 18.86 1.53
N GLN A 83 3.03 17.84 1.29
CA GLN A 83 3.76 17.64 0.04
C GLN A 83 3.81 16.14 -0.30
N ALA A 84 3.82 15.83 -1.59
CA ALA A 84 4.02 14.47 -2.06
C ALA A 84 5.36 13.93 -1.52
N GLN A 85 5.30 12.84 -0.78
CA GLN A 85 6.49 12.24 -0.20
C GLN A 85 7.33 11.62 -1.33
N PRO A 86 8.65 11.89 -1.40
CA PRO A 86 9.50 11.23 -2.37
C PRO A 86 9.44 9.71 -2.19
N VAL A 87 9.58 8.97 -3.30
CA VAL A 87 9.50 7.49 -3.35
C VAL A 87 10.49 6.81 -2.40
N ALA A 88 11.54 7.52 -1.98
CA ALA A 88 12.43 7.12 -0.91
C ALA A 88 12.83 8.33 -0.08
N ASP A 89 13.08 8.10 1.21
CA ASP A 89 13.77 9.08 2.06
C ASP A 89 15.14 9.45 1.46
N PRO A 90 15.54 10.74 1.43
CA PRO A 90 16.79 11.16 0.80
C PRO A 90 18.04 10.50 1.36
N LYS A 91 18.07 10.21 2.68
CA LYS A 91 19.20 9.51 3.30
C LYS A 91 19.24 8.06 2.85
N ALA A 92 18.09 7.38 2.88
CA ALA A 92 17.97 6.02 2.36
C ALA A 92 18.26 5.90 0.85
N PHE A 93 18.10 6.98 0.07
CA PHE A 93 18.52 7.02 -1.33
C PHE A 93 20.04 7.20 -1.47
N ALA A 94 20.65 8.08 -0.68
CA ALA A 94 22.09 8.33 -0.68
C ALA A 94 22.89 7.08 -0.26
N ASP A 95 22.32 6.25 0.62
CA ASP A 95 22.95 5.01 1.10
C ASP A 95 22.84 3.85 0.08
N ARG A 96 22.20 4.04 -1.08
CA ARG A 96 22.09 2.98 -2.11
C ARG A 96 23.39 2.82 -2.88
N PRO A 97 23.62 1.62 -3.46
CA PRO A 97 24.72 1.44 -4.41
C PRO A 97 24.63 2.44 -5.56
N GLU A 98 25.79 2.97 -5.99
CA GLU A 98 25.87 3.89 -7.12
C GLU A 98 25.40 3.27 -8.44
N THR A 99 25.50 1.93 -8.55
CA THR A 99 25.11 1.18 -9.74
C THR A 99 24.12 0.08 -9.37
N LEU A 100 22.99 0.04 -10.08
CA LEU A 100 22.06 -1.08 -10.07
C LEU A 100 22.38 -2.02 -11.23
N VAL A 101 22.73 -3.26 -10.91
CA VAL A 101 22.93 -4.33 -11.91
C VAL A 101 21.74 -5.29 -11.84
N LEU A 102 21.10 -5.50 -12.97
CA LEU A 102 20.03 -6.48 -13.13
C LEU A 102 20.51 -7.54 -14.13
N GLU A 103 20.51 -8.81 -13.74
CA GLU A 103 20.91 -9.93 -14.59
C GLU A 103 19.76 -10.93 -14.68
N ALA A 104 19.50 -11.41 -15.89
CA ALA A 104 18.53 -12.47 -16.15
C ALA A 104 19.07 -13.38 -17.26
N ARG A 105 18.68 -14.66 -17.21
CA ARG A 105 18.98 -15.60 -18.30
C ARG A 105 18.14 -15.32 -19.56
N GLY A 106 16.98 -14.72 -19.37
CA GLY A 106 16.06 -14.31 -20.43
C GLY A 106 15.97 -12.79 -20.50
N ASP A 107 14.76 -12.27 -20.44
CA ASP A 107 14.52 -10.83 -20.55
C ASP A 107 14.47 -10.13 -19.19
N ILE A 108 14.85 -8.85 -19.18
CA ILE A 108 14.58 -7.93 -18.08
C ILE A 108 13.45 -7.01 -18.52
N VAL A 109 12.34 -6.98 -17.77
CA VAL A 109 11.14 -6.20 -18.10
C VAL A 109 10.74 -5.29 -16.94
N LEU A 110 10.75 -3.97 -17.16
CA LEU A 110 10.17 -2.98 -16.24
C LEU A 110 8.82 -2.52 -16.79
N ARG A 111 7.73 -2.68 -16.01
CA ARG A 111 6.36 -2.40 -16.46
C ARG A 111 5.65 -1.44 -15.51
N ASN A 112 4.95 -0.46 -16.08
CA ASN A 112 4.06 0.43 -15.35
C ASN A 112 2.80 0.72 -16.19
N GLY A 113 1.70 0.06 -15.84
CA GLY A 113 0.45 0.10 -16.63
C GLY A 113 0.70 -0.34 -18.07
N GLN A 114 0.39 0.55 -19.02
CA GLN A 114 0.58 0.32 -20.46
C GLN A 114 2.00 0.65 -20.96
N SER A 115 2.90 1.09 -20.07
CA SER A 115 4.29 1.39 -20.43
C SER A 115 5.23 0.23 -20.06
N ARG A 116 6.23 -0.02 -20.91
CA ARG A 116 7.19 -1.12 -20.77
C ARG A 116 8.59 -0.72 -21.26
N LEU A 117 9.62 -1.12 -20.51
CA LEU A 117 11.01 -1.22 -20.97
C LEU A 117 11.40 -2.69 -20.93
N ARG A 118 11.85 -3.27 -22.06
CA ARG A 118 12.41 -4.62 -22.11
C ARG A 118 13.85 -4.60 -22.61
N LEU A 119 14.73 -5.33 -21.94
CA LEU A 119 16.01 -5.79 -22.45
C LEU A 119 15.87 -7.28 -22.76
N GLY A 120 15.87 -7.65 -24.04
CA GLY A 120 15.70 -9.02 -24.48
C GLY A 120 17.00 -9.81 -24.41
N ALA A 121 16.87 -11.14 -24.26
CA ALA A 121 18.01 -12.06 -24.18
C ALA A 121 18.95 -12.00 -25.42
N ASP A 122 18.40 -11.62 -26.57
CA ASP A 122 19.13 -11.51 -27.84
C ASP A 122 19.77 -10.13 -28.06
N GLY A 123 19.71 -9.25 -27.05
CA GLY A 123 20.28 -7.90 -27.10
C GLY A 123 19.34 -6.83 -27.68
N ASP A 124 18.08 -7.17 -27.94
CA ASP A 124 17.09 -6.18 -28.36
C ASP A 124 16.59 -5.33 -27.19
N VAL A 125 16.27 -4.07 -27.46
CA VAL A 125 15.75 -3.13 -26.46
C VAL A 125 14.43 -2.55 -26.94
N GLU A 126 13.38 -2.71 -26.15
CA GLU A 126 12.04 -2.25 -26.48
C GLU A 126 11.55 -1.22 -25.45
N ILE A 127 11.01 -0.11 -25.94
CA ILE A 127 10.38 0.94 -25.13
C ILE A 127 8.97 1.16 -25.65
N VAL A 128 7.97 0.82 -24.83
CA VAL A 128 6.55 1.11 -25.10
C VAL A 128 6.11 2.20 -24.13
N CYS A 129 5.69 3.35 -24.67
CA CYS A 129 5.17 4.47 -23.88
C CYS A 129 4.29 5.38 -24.74
N ALA A 130 3.35 6.10 -24.12
CA ALA A 130 2.45 7.02 -24.82
C ALA A 130 3.16 8.31 -25.30
N SER A 131 4.20 8.77 -24.59
CA SER A 131 5.00 9.93 -25.00
C SER A 131 6.44 9.80 -24.51
N PHE A 132 7.37 10.30 -25.32
CA PHE A 132 8.80 10.33 -24.99
C PHE A 132 9.27 11.78 -24.84
N ALA A 133 9.67 12.18 -23.64
CA ALA A 133 10.09 13.56 -23.36
C ALA A 133 11.59 13.80 -23.69
N THR A 134 11.82 14.44 -24.85
CA THR A 134 12.75 15.57 -25.09
C THR A 134 14.26 15.51 -24.76
N ARG A 135 14.96 14.43 -25.11
CA ARG A 135 16.29 14.53 -25.78
C ARG A 135 16.43 13.66 -27.05
N SER A 136 15.39 12.90 -27.37
CA SER A 136 15.41 11.88 -28.43
C SER A 136 15.03 12.37 -29.82
N ARG A 137 14.83 13.68 -30.04
CA ARG A 137 14.58 14.21 -31.40
C ARG A 137 15.73 13.86 -32.37
N ARG A 138 16.97 13.78 -31.87
CA ARG A 138 18.13 13.38 -32.68
C ARG A 138 18.15 11.87 -32.94
N LEU A 139 17.81 11.05 -31.94
CA LEU A 139 17.67 9.59 -32.09
C LEU A 139 16.52 9.21 -33.02
N LEU A 140 15.35 9.82 -32.88
CA LEU A 140 14.21 9.59 -33.76
C LEU A 140 14.50 10.02 -35.21
N ARG A 141 15.30 11.08 -35.44
CA ARG A 141 15.77 11.44 -36.78
C ARG A 141 16.77 10.43 -37.37
N LEU A 142 17.62 9.83 -36.53
CA LEU A 142 18.61 8.83 -36.96
C LEU A 142 17.98 7.46 -37.23
N LEU A 143 16.93 7.10 -36.48
CA LEU A 143 16.24 5.82 -36.61
C LEU A 143 15.12 5.85 -37.68
N ALA A 144 14.57 7.03 -37.99
CA ALA A 144 13.50 7.17 -38.99
C ALA A 144 13.81 6.60 -40.40
N PRO A 145 15.05 6.67 -40.94
CA PRO A 145 15.39 6.03 -42.21
C PRO A 145 15.44 4.50 -42.11
N MET A 146 15.88 3.94 -40.98
CA MET A 146 16.00 2.49 -40.79
C MET A 146 14.65 1.81 -40.51
N ILE A 147 13.71 2.54 -39.90
CA ILE A 147 12.34 2.05 -39.65
C ILE A 147 11.51 1.99 -40.95
N LYS A 148 11.93 2.70 -42.03
CA LYS A 148 11.24 2.70 -43.33
C LYS A 148 11.64 1.58 -44.30
N MET A 149 12.52 0.66 -43.90
CA MET A 149 12.97 -0.45 -44.77
C MET A 149 12.42 -1.83 -44.36
N ASN A 150 11.30 -1.89 -43.63
CA ASN A 150 10.46 -3.07 -43.55
C ASN A 150 9.01 -2.70 -43.84
#